data_AF-A0A1H4LA80-F1
#
_entry.id   AF-A0A1H4LA80-F1
#
_cell.length_a   1.000
_cell.length_b   1.000
_cell.length_c   1.000
_cell.angle_alpha   90.00
_cell.angle_beta   90.00
_cell.angle_gamma   90.00
#
_symmetry.space_group_name_H-M   'P 1'
#
loop_
_entity.id
_entity.type
_entity.pdbx_description
1 polymer ?
#
loop_
_entity_poly.entity_id
_entity_poly.type
_entity_poly.pdbx_seq_one_letter_code
_entity_poly.pdbx_strand_id
1 'polypeptide(L)'
;MQLDYPINEDYIVFYTQYFNDNGKAIELLNRCYNLTDINVFPRRLVNQLARTISFTDFTFSHRLGNRSFQIFMWMALIESYEYTLNPEIDSEKVDKLGVILKFFRTYLSKADNDLLVKHLKRSIVDKRFNNNSELPIDIISRIFYSIRNEFSHGLEYHTSLFSDSNENNFLESINLREFKKDSKENRYFEMSITHEQLRGVIIRASLNLIHEQINQSTS
;
A
#
# COMPACT_ATOMS: atom_id res chain seq x y z
N MET A 1 28.83 12.92 -14.20
CA MET A 1 28.27 11.75 -14.91
C MET A 1 26.90 12.16 -15.39
N GLN A 2 26.72 12.31 -16.70
CA GLN A 2 25.47 12.78 -17.30
C GLN A 2 24.55 11.54 -17.40
N LEU A 3 23.34 11.64 -16.87
CA LEU A 3 22.36 10.55 -16.95
C LEU A 3 21.96 10.34 -18.42
N ASP A 4 21.99 9.11 -18.92
CA ASP A 4 21.50 8.77 -20.27
C ASP A 4 19.98 8.96 -20.42
N TYR A 5 19.26 9.12 -19.29
CA TYR A 5 17.83 9.39 -19.27
C TYR A 5 17.53 10.56 -18.32
N PRO A 6 16.93 11.67 -18.79
CA PRO A 6 16.55 12.75 -17.90
C PRO A 6 15.51 12.25 -16.89
N ILE A 7 15.73 12.54 -15.61
CA ILE A 7 14.77 12.29 -14.55
C ILE A 7 13.56 13.21 -14.77
N ASN A 8 12.35 12.67 -14.67
CA ASN A 8 11.13 13.47 -14.77
C ASN A 8 11.03 14.42 -13.56
N GLU A 9 10.94 15.73 -13.81
CA GLU A 9 10.80 16.76 -12.78
C GLU A 9 9.59 16.53 -11.87
N ASP A 10 8.49 16.00 -12.41
CA ASP A 10 7.29 15.66 -11.63
C ASP A 10 7.58 14.63 -10.55
N TYR A 11 8.51 13.70 -10.82
CA TYR A 11 8.92 12.70 -9.84
C TYR A 11 9.80 13.32 -8.76
N ILE A 12 10.65 14.29 -9.10
CA ILE A 12 11.42 15.04 -8.12
C ILE A 12 10.47 15.78 -7.17
N VAL A 13 9.45 16.46 -7.70
CA VAL A 13 8.43 17.15 -6.89
C VAL A 13 7.69 16.17 -5.98
N PHE A 14 7.23 15.05 -6.54
CA PHE A 14 6.57 13.99 -5.78
C PHE A 14 7.42 13.52 -4.60
N TYR A 15 8.68 13.13 -4.83
CA TYR A 15 9.54 12.62 -3.77
C TYR A 15 10.00 13.70 -2.77
N THR A 16 10.14 14.95 -3.21
CA THR A 16 10.49 16.08 -2.33
C THR A 16 9.46 16.23 -1.22
N GLN A 17 8.17 16.04 -1.52
CA GLN A 17 7.09 16.13 -0.52
C GLN A 17 7.22 15.06 0.58
N TYR A 18 7.79 13.89 0.29
CA TYR A 18 7.95 12.83 1.30
C TYR A 18 9.24 12.93 2.09
N PHE A 19 10.32 13.34 1.44
CA PHE A 19 11.61 13.52 2.12
C PHE A 19 11.71 14.86 2.85
N ASN A 20 10.81 15.80 2.56
CA ASN A 20 10.93 17.21 2.93
C ASN A 20 12.30 17.80 2.52
N ASP A 21 12.85 17.29 1.41
CA ASP A 21 14.22 17.57 0.97
C ASP A 21 14.37 17.21 -0.51
N ASN A 22 14.65 18.23 -1.33
CA ASN A 22 14.82 18.07 -2.77
C ASN A 22 16.11 17.30 -3.13
N GLY A 23 17.18 17.50 -2.36
CA GLY A 23 18.45 16.80 -2.55
C GLY A 23 18.30 15.30 -2.34
N LYS A 24 17.57 14.88 -1.30
CA LYS A 24 17.27 13.46 -1.05
C LYS A 24 16.40 12.84 -2.13
N ALA A 25 15.42 13.58 -2.66
CA ALA A 25 14.60 13.13 -3.77
C ALA A 25 15.44 12.87 -5.04
N ILE A 26 16.31 13.82 -5.39
CA ILE A 26 17.24 13.70 -6.51
C ILE A 26 18.22 12.55 -6.28
N GLU A 27 18.76 12.39 -5.06
CA GLU A 27 19.67 11.29 -4.72
C GLU A 27 19.01 9.93 -4.93
N LEU A 28 17.79 9.72 -4.42
CA LEU A 28 17.03 8.48 -4.62
C LEU A 28 16.86 8.17 -6.12
N LEU A 29 16.37 9.16 -6.89
CA LEU A 29 16.10 8.98 -8.31
C LEU A 29 17.39 8.70 -9.09
N ASN A 30 18.47 9.41 -8.80
CA ASN A 30 19.79 9.15 -9.38
C ASN A 30 20.25 7.72 -9.10
N ARG A 31 20.14 7.24 -7.86
CA ARG A 31 20.50 5.85 -7.52
C ARG A 31 19.66 4.84 -8.30
N CYS A 32 18.35 5.08 -8.43
CA CYS A 32 17.47 4.18 -9.19
C CYS A 32 17.79 4.19 -10.69
N TYR A 33 18.05 5.35 -11.27
CA TYR A 33 18.26 5.52 -12.71
C TYR A 33 19.66 5.05 -13.15
N ASN A 34 20.68 5.29 -12.33
CA ASN A 34 22.05 4.85 -12.62
C ASN A 34 22.22 3.31 -12.57
N LEU A 35 21.34 2.61 -11.84
CA LEU A 35 21.38 1.14 -11.79
C LEU A 35 20.78 0.48 -13.03
N THR A 36 20.16 1.24 -13.95
CA THR A 36 19.36 0.69 -15.06
C THR A 36 20.09 -0.36 -15.90
N ASP A 37 21.39 -0.17 -16.14
CA ASP A 37 22.18 -1.06 -16.98
C ASP A 37 22.50 -2.40 -16.31
N ILE A 38 22.39 -2.46 -14.98
CA ILE A 38 22.65 -3.65 -14.16
C ILE A 38 21.32 -4.28 -13.73
N ASN A 39 20.43 -3.45 -13.18
CA ASN A 39 19.12 -3.83 -12.70
C ASN A 39 18.11 -2.71 -12.98
N VAL A 40 17.15 -2.98 -13.86
CA VAL A 40 16.11 -2.02 -14.23
C VAL A 40 15.00 -1.90 -13.18
N PHE A 41 14.92 -2.81 -12.20
CA PHE A 41 13.81 -2.88 -11.26
C PHE A 41 13.69 -1.64 -10.36
N PRO A 42 14.76 -1.11 -9.70
CA PRO A 42 14.65 0.11 -8.90
C PRO A 42 14.01 1.28 -9.66
N ARG A 43 14.42 1.50 -10.92
CA ARG A 43 13.83 2.52 -11.80
C ARG A 43 12.36 2.25 -12.10
N ARG A 44 11.97 1.00 -12.36
CA ARG A 44 10.57 0.64 -12.62
C ARG A 44 9.69 0.89 -11.40
N LEU A 45 10.14 0.43 -10.22
CA LEU A 45 9.40 0.53 -8.97
C LEU A 45 9.19 2.00 -8.54
N VAL A 46 10.25 2.82 -8.60
CA VAL A 46 10.17 4.25 -8.25
C VAL A 46 9.20 4.99 -9.19
N ASN A 47 9.26 4.69 -10.50
CA ASN A 47 8.34 5.29 -11.47
C ASN A 47 6.89 4.82 -11.28
N GLN A 48 6.68 3.54 -10.97
CA GLN A 48 5.35 2.97 -10.70
C GLN A 48 4.71 3.58 -9.45
N LEU A 49 5.50 3.78 -8.39
CA LEU A 49 5.05 4.42 -7.15
C LEU A 49 4.56 5.85 -7.42
N ALA A 50 5.43 6.68 -7.99
CA ALA A 50 5.13 8.09 -8.27
C ALA A 50 3.92 8.21 -9.20
N ARG A 51 3.87 7.41 -10.27
CA ARG A 51 2.75 7.45 -11.23
C ARG A 51 1.43 7.04 -10.59
N THR A 52 1.40 5.92 -9.87
CA THR A 52 0.15 5.39 -9.32
C THR A 52 -0.41 6.31 -8.25
N ILE A 53 0.42 6.77 -7.32
CA ILE A 53 -0.04 7.66 -6.25
C ILE A 53 -0.55 8.99 -6.83
N SER A 54 0.25 9.65 -7.68
CA SER A 54 -0.16 10.91 -8.30
C SER A 54 -1.44 10.76 -9.14
N PHE A 55 -1.60 9.65 -9.86
CA PHE A 55 -2.83 9.35 -10.58
C PHE A 55 -4.02 9.19 -9.63
N THR A 56 -3.87 8.46 -8.52
CA THR A 56 -4.95 8.28 -7.54
C THR A 56 -5.32 9.57 -6.83
N ASP A 57 -4.38 10.48 -6.60
CA ASP A 57 -4.66 11.80 -6.01
C ASP A 57 -5.38 12.72 -7.01
N PHE A 58 -4.98 12.65 -8.29
CA PHE A 58 -5.63 13.36 -9.38
C PHE A 58 -7.08 12.91 -9.56
N THR A 59 -7.35 11.60 -9.57
CA THR A 59 -8.73 11.10 -9.69
C THR A 59 -9.58 11.49 -8.49
N PHE A 60 -8.98 11.57 -7.29
CA PHE A 60 -9.70 11.97 -6.10
C PHE A 60 -10.17 13.42 -6.16
N SER A 61 -9.27 14.32 -6.57
CA SER A 61 -9.53 15.77 -6.66
C SER A 61 -10.51 16.19 -7.75
N HIS A 62 -10.67 15.42 -8.84
CA HIS A 62 -11.41 15.87 -10.03
C HIS A 62 -12.78 15.19 -10.29
N ARG A 63 -13.14 14.09 -9.60
CA ARG A 63 -14.35 13.30 -9.95
C ARG A 63 -15.24 12.84 -8.77
N LEU A 64 -15.30 13.59 -7.66
CA LEU A 64 -15.89 13.07 -6.40
C LEU A 64 -15.23 11.73 -6.04
N GLY A 65 -13.91 11.78 -5.88
CA GLY A 65 -13.05 10.63 -5.66
C GLY A 65 -13.60 9.58 -4.69
N ASN A 66 -13.52 8.32 -5.10
CA ASN A 66 -13.86 7.21 -4.22
C ASN A 66 -12.58 6.71 -3.51
N ARG A 67 -12.52 6.82 -2.18
CA ARG A 67 -11.38 6.31 -1.38
C ARG A 67 -11.11 4.83 -1.61
N SER A 68 -12.15 4.03 -1.83
CA SER A 68 -12.01 2.61 -2.18
C SER A 68 -11.29 2.40 -3.50
N PHE A 69 -11.43 3.31 -4.47
CA PHE A 69 -10.66 3.27 -5.71
C PHE A 69 -9.16 3.52 -5.44
N GLN A 70 -8.82 4.49 -4.60
CA GLN A 70 -7.42 4.76 -4.28
C GLN A 70 -6.78 3.56 -3.58
N ILE A 71 -7.46 2.96 -2.61
CA ILE A 71 -6.98 1.75 -1.91
C ILE A 71 -6.87 0.57 -2.87
N PHE A 72 -7.86 0.38 -3.74
CA PHE A 72 -7.78 -0.61 -4.81
C PHE A 72 -6.51 -0.42 -5.65
N MET A 73 -6.24 0.81 -6.10
CA MET A 73 -5.05 1.13 -6.89
C MET A 73 -3.75 0.94 -6.11
N TRP A 74 -3.73 1.22 -4.80
CA TRP A 74 -2.56 0.99 -3.95
C TRP A 74 -2.29 -0.49 -3.72
N MET A 75 -3.33 -1.32 -3.56
CA MET A 75 -3.16 -2.77 -3.50
C MET A 75 -2.72 -3.33 -4.86
N ALA A 76 -3.27 -2.81 -5.96
CA ALA A 76 -2.84 -3.16 -7.31
C ALA A 76 -1.38 -2.74 -7.59
N LEU A 77 -0.91 -1.63 -7.02
CA LEU A 77 0.49 -1.22 -7.05
C LEU A 77 1.39 -2.28 -6.40
N ILE A 78 1.03 -2.76 -5.20
CA ILE A 78 1.77 -3.82 -4.50
C ILE A 78 1.80 -5.11 -5.34
N GLU A 79 0.66 -5.52 -5.92
CA GLU A 79 0.62 -6.65 -6.87
C GLU A 79 1.55 -6.42 -8.06
N SER A 80 1.56 -5.20 -8.62
CA SER A 80 2.40 -4.84 -9.77
C SER A 80 3.90 -4.92 -9.49
N TYR A 81 4.31 -4.71 -8.23
CA TYR A 81 5.70 -4.91 -7.82
C TYR A 81 6.11 -6.38 -7.94
N GLU A 82 5.26 -7.32 -7.55
CA GLU A 82 5.58 -8.75 -7.66
C GLU A 82 5.75 -9.17 -9.13
N TYR A 83 4.88 -8.71 -10.03
CA TYR A 83 5.03 -8.97 -11.48
C TYR A 83 6.27 -8.29 -12.08
N THR A 84 6.64 -7.12 -11.54
CA THR A 84 7.83 -6.41 -12.00
C THR A 84 9.11 -7.13 -11.59
N LEU A 85 9.15 -7.65 -10.36
CA LEU A 85 10.30 -8.36 -9.80
C LEU A 85 10.39 -9.81 -10.29
N ASN A 86 9.27 -10.42 -10.67
CA ASN A 86 9.18 -11.80 -11.12
C ASN A 86 8.39 -11.90 -12.44
N PRO A 87 8.96 -11.41 -13.56
CA PRO A 87 8.24 -11.33 -14.84
C PRO A 87 7.85 -12.69 -15.44
N GLU A 88 8.51 -13.77 -15.02
CA GLU A 88 8.23 -15.14 -15.46
C GLU A 88 7.00 -15.76 -14.79
N ILE A 89 6.46 -15.11 -13.75
CA ILE A 89 5.32 -15.66 -13.03
C ILE A 89 4.04 -15.47 -13.85
N ASP A 90 3.32 -16.56 -14.05
CA ASP A 90 1.98 -16.56 -14.61
C ASP A 90 1.03 -15.77 -13.70
N SER A 91 0.61 -14.60 -14.17
CA SER A 91 -0.24 -13.67 -13.41
C SER A 91 -1.57 -14.25 -12.97
N GLU A 92 -2.08 -15.28 -13.67
CA GLU A 92 -3.35 -15.95 -13.30
C GLU A 92 -3.18 -16.86 -12.08
N LYS A 93 -1.95 -17.30 -11.80
CA LYS A 93 -1.62 -18.23 -10.71
C LYS A 93 -1.07 -17.54 -9.47
N VAL A 94 -0.91 -16.21 -9.49
CA VAL A 94 -0.37 -15.46 -8.35
C VAL A 94 -1.38 -15.43 -7.21
N ASP A 95 -0.94 -15.90 -6.04
CA ASP A 95 -1.65 -15.68 -4.78
C ASP A 95 -1.56 -14.20 -4.39
N LYS A 96 -2.51 -13.39 -4.89
CA LYS A 96 -2.57 -11.95 -4.65
C LYS A 96 -2.64 -11.60 -3.16
N LEU A 97 -3.37 -12.39 -2.38
CA LEU A 97 -3.41 -12.22 -0.93
C LEU A 97 -2.04 -12.51 -0.31
N GLY A 98 -1.38 -13.57 -0.75
CA GLY A 98 -0.02 -13.91 -0.36
C GLY A 98 0.98 -12.79 -0.65
N VAL A 99 0.89 -12.16 -1.83
CA VAL A 99 1.73 -11.01 -2.21
C VAL A 99 1.52 -9.83 -1.27
N ILE A 100 0.26 -9.45 -1.01
CA ILE A 100 -0.05 -8.32 -0.11
C ILE A 100 0.41 -8.62 1.32
N LEU A 101 0.16 -9.84 1.82
CA LEU A 101 0.63 -10.27 3.14
C LEU A 101 2.16 -10.20 3.26
N LYS A 102 2.88 -10.74 2.28
CA LYS A 102 4.35 -10.69 2.21
C LYS A 102 4.83 -9.24 2.21
N PHE A 103 4.22 -8.38 1.41
CA PHE A 103 4.61 -6.97 1.33
C PHE A 103 4.51 -6.26 2.69
N PHE A 104 3.36 -6.34 3.36
CA PHE A 104 3.16 -5.69 4.66
C PHE A 104 4.02 -6.29 5.77
N ARG A 105 4.33 -7.59 5.73
CA ARG A 105 5.22 -8.21 6.71
C ARG A 105 6.66 -7.76 6.55
N THR A 106 7.12 -7.63 5.32
CA THR A 106 8.55 -7.40 5.02
C THR A 106 8.90 -5.92 5.01
N TYR A 107 8.07 -5.07 4.41
CA TYR A 107 8.48 -3.69 4.08
C TYR A 107 7.89 -2.63 5.00
N LEU A 108 6.99 -3.00 5.91
CA LEU A 108 6.41 -2.07 6.86
C LEU A 108 7.41 -1.75 7.98
N SER A 109 7.61 -0.46 8.26
CA SER A 109 8.40 -0.07 9.43
C SER A 109 7.64 -0.43 10.73
N LYS A 110 8.37 -0.54 11.85
CA LYS A 110 7.73 -0.75 13.15
C LYS A 110 6.73 0.36 13.48
N ALA A 111 7.08 1.62 13.22
CA ALA A 111 6.21 2.77 13.48
C ALA A 111 4.92 2.73 12.64
N ASP A 112 5.01 2.31 11.38
CA ASP A 112 3.83 2.15 10.51
C ASP A 112 2.96 0.96 10.93
N ASN A 113 3.57 -0.12 11.44
CA ASN A 113 2.84 -1.24 12.04
C ASN A 113 2.06 -0.80 13.27
N ASP A 114 2.75 -0.14 14.21
CA ASP A 114 2.16 0.37 15.43
C ASP A 114 1.02 1.36 15.11
N LEU A 115 1.17 2.20 14.08
CA LEU A 115 0.11 3.09 13.58
C LEU A 115 -1.11 2.31 13.08
N LEU A 116 -0.92 1.31 12.21
CA LEU A 116 -2.02 0.51 11.67
C LEU A 116 -2.76 -0.24 12.78
N VAL A 117 -2.05 -0.91 13.68
CA VAL A 117 -2.64 -1.66 14.81
C VAL A 117 -3.39 -0.74 15.77
N LYS A 118 -2.87 0.46 16.01
CA LYS A 118 -3.52 1.45 16.87
C LYS A 118 -4.85 1.94 16.30
N HIS A 119 -4.96 2.06 14.98
CA HIS A 119 -6.10 2.70 14.32
C HIS A 119 -7.06 1.74 13.62
N LEU A 120 -6.75 0.43 13.62
CA LEU A 120 -7.61 -0.64 13.09
C LEU A 120 -7.80 -1.70 14.17
N LYS A 121 -9.03 -1.80 14.69
CA LYS A 121 -9.34 -2.70 15.82
C LYS A 121 -10.57 -3.55 15.54
N ARG A 122 -10.68 -4.70 16.21
CA ARG A 122 -11.96 -5.43 16.25
C ARG A 122 -12.98 -4.64 17.05
N SER A 123 -14.18 -4.50 16.50
CA SER A 123 -15.29 -3.89 17.22
C SER A 123 -15.73 -4.73 18.41
N ILE A 124 -16.27 -4.09 19.43
CA ILE A 124 -16.87 -4.72 20.62
C ILE A 124 -17.91 -5.78 20.25
N VAL A 125 -18.68 -5.57 19.18
CA VAL A 125 -19.71 -6.51 18.72
C VAL A 125 -19.12 -7.88 18.36
N ASP A 126 -17.86 -7.91 17.91
CA ASP A 126 -17.14 -9.11 17.48
C ASP A 126 -16.18 -9.67 18.55
N LYS A 127 -16.00 -8.97 19.69
CA LYS A 127 -15.12 -9.38 20.81
C LYS A 127 -15.56 -10.68 21.50
N ARG A 128 -16.74 -11.23 21.16
CA ARG A 128 -17.25 -12.49 21.75
C ARG A 128 -16.36 -13.71 21.52
N PHE A 129 -15.40 -13.65 20.58
CA PHE A 129 -14.56 -14.78 20.20
C PHE A 129 -13.07 -14.63 20.53
N ASN A 130 -12.58 -13.43 20.86
CA ASN A 130 -11.20 -13.18 21.25
C ASN A 130 -11.10 -11.86 22.02
N ASN A 131 -10.59 -11.90 23.26
CA ASN A 131 -10.47 -10.72 24.11
C ASN A 131 -9.37 -9.74 23.66
N ASN A 132 -8.54 -10.12 22.68
CA ASN A 132 -7.53 -9.22 22.16
C ASN A 132 -8.11 -8.33 21.05
N SER A 133 -8.19 -7.02 21.31
CA SER A 133 -8.67 -6.04 20.33
C SER A 133 -7.64 -5.68 19.26
N GLU A 134 -6.36 -5.97 19.52
CA GLU A 134 -5.28 -5.71 18.58
C GLU A 134 -5.31 -6.70 17.41
N LEU A 135 -5.19 -6.16 16.21
CA LEU A 135 -5.19 -6.94 14.98
C LEU A 135 -3.76 -7.26 14.56
N PRO A 136 -3.41 -8.54 14.35
CA PRO A 136 -2.18 -8.88 13.66
C PRO A 136 -2.16 -8.23 12.26
N ILE A 137 -0.97 -7.83 11.80
CA ILE A 137 -0.81 -7.19 10.48
C ILE A 137 -1.39 -8.02 9.33
N ASP A 138 -1.43 -9.35 9.48
CA ASP A 138 -2.06 -10.24 8.52
C ASP A 138 -3.57 -10.01 8.37
N ILE A 139 -4.27 -9.72 9.48
CA ILE A 139 -5.69 -9.43 9.45
C ILE A 139 -5.92 -8.06 8.81
N ILE A 140 -5.09 -7.08 9.13
CA ILE A 140 -5.12 -5.75 8.50
C ILE A 140 -4.87 -5.85 6.98
N SER A 141 -3.90 -6.66 6.57
CA SER A 141 -3.62 -6.91 5.15
C SER A 141 -4.80 -7.58 4.45
N ARG A 142 -5.50 -8.51 5.13
CA ARG A 142 -6.73 -9.13 4.63
C ARG A 142 -7.88 -8.15 4.50
N ILE A 143 -8.00 -7.17 5.40
CA ILE A 143 -8.96 -6.08 5.31
C ILE A 143 -8.72 -5.29 4.02
N PHE A 144 -7.49 -4.83 3.77
CA PHE A 144 -7.16 -4.10 2.54
C PHE A 144 -7.36 -4.94 1.26
N TYR A 145 -7.00 -6.22 1.31
CA TYR A 145 -7.28 -7.14 0.21
C TYR A 145 -8.78 -7.32 -0.04
N SER A 146 -9.60 -7.40 1.02
CA SER A 146 -11.06 -7.51 0.89
C SER A 146 -11.64 -6.29 0.19
N ILE A 147 -11.23 -5.09 0.60
CA ILE A 147 -11.63 -3.82 -0.02
C ILE A 147 -11.26 -3.80 -1.51
N ARG A 148 -10.01 -4.21 -1.83
CA ARG A 148 -9.54 -4.37 -3.22
C ARG A 148 -10.42 -5.35 -4.00
N ASN A 149 -10.77 -6.49 -3.40
CA ASN A 149 -11.53 -7.54 -4.07
C ASN A 149 -12.98 -7.11 -4.33
N GLU A 150 -13.64 -6.52 -3.35
CA GLU A 150 -15.01 -6.00 -3.46
C GLU A 150 -15.10 -4.92 -4.54
N PHE A 151 -14.14 -3.98 -4.57
CA PHE A 151 -14.07 -2.95 -5.61
C PHE A 151 -13.93 -3.58 -7.01
N SER A 152 -13.07 -4.59 -7.17
CA SER A 152 -12.85 -5.22 -8.49
C SER A 152 -14.04 -5.99 -9.05
N HIS A 153 -14.98 -6.39 -8.18
CA HIS A 153 -16.20 -7.11 -8.57
C HIS A 153 -17.45 -6.22 -8.62
N GLY A 154 -17.28 -4.89 -8.53
CA GLY A 154 -18.38 -3.93 -8.63
C GLY A 154 -19.37 -3.99 -7.46
N LEU A 155 -18.94 -4.51 -6.32
CA LEU A 155 -19.75 -4.55 -5.10
C LEU A 155 -19.67 -3.22 -4.34
N GLU A 156 -20.64 -3.00 -3.44
CA GLU A 156 -20.95 -1.74 -2.76
C GLU A 156 -19.73 -0.90 -2.38
N TYR A 157 -19.82 0.39 -2.70
CA TYR A 157 -18.76 1.34 -2.43
C TYR A 157 -18.68 1.60 -0.93
N HIS A 158 -17.64 1.08 -0.31
CA HIS A 158 -17.21 1.46 1.02
C HIS A 158 -16.69 2.91 1.08
N THR A 159 -17.54 3.88 0.79
CA THR A 159 -17.21 5.31 0.77
C THR A 159 -16.85 5.86 2.17
N SER A 160 -17.12 5.09 3.23
CA SER A 160 -16.95 5.46 4.64
C SER A 160 -15.68 4.95 5.32
N LEU A 161 -14.88 4.06 4.71
CA LEU A 161 -13.84 3.30 5.44
C LEU A 161 -12.73 4.14 6.10
N PHE A 162 -12.54 5.38 5.67
CA PHE A 162 -11.43 6.22 6.15
C PHE A 162 -11.92 7.64 6.36
N SER A 163 -11.60 8.19 7.52
CA SER A 163 -11.87 9.57 7.88
C SER A 163 -10.84 10.54 7.29
N ASP A 164 -11.18 11.83 7.24
CA ASP A 164 -10.20 12.91 7.13
C ASP A 164 -9.63 13.34 8.49
N SER A 165 -10.17 12.79 9.59
CA SER A 165 -9.77 13.10 10.96
C SER A 165 -9.74 11.85 11.84
N ASN A 166 -8.69 11.71 12.64
CA ASN A 166 -8.55 10.63 13.62
C ASN A 166 -9.65 10.63 14.71
N GLU A 167 -10.46 11.68 14.80
CA GLU A 167 -11.54 11.82 15.79
C GLU A 167 -12.79 11.01 15.41
N ASN A 168 -12.92 10.64 14.14
CA ASN A 168 -14.03 9.82 13.65
C ASN A 168 -13.64 8.35 13.69
N ASN A 169 -14.41 7.56 14.44
CA ASN A 169 -14.33 6.10 14.40
C ASN A 169 -15.47 5.58 13.52
N PHE A 170 -15.13 4.84 12.46
CA PHE A 170 -16.11 4.17 11.61
C PHE A 170 -16.21 2.69 12.00
N LEU A 171 -17.44 2.19 12.03
CA LEU A 171 -17.71 0.77 12.21
C LEU A 171 -17.97 0.16 10.83
N GLU A 172 -17.13 -0.79 10.44
CA GLU A 172 -17.12 -1.35 9.10
C GLU A 172 -17.27 -2.85 9.13
N SER A 173 -18.11 -3.35 8.23
CA SER A 173 -18.44 -4.77 8.13
C SER A 173 -17.70 -5.37 6.95
N ILE A 174 -16.82 -6.33 7.20
CA ILE A 174 -15.94 -6.92 6.20
C ILE A 174 -16.05 -8.44 6.22
N ASN A 175 -16.30 -9.02 5.06
CA ASN A 175 -16.42 -10.47 4.91
C ASN A 175 -15.06 -11.11 4.60
N LEU A 176 -14.37 -11.59 5.65
CA LEU A 176 -13.01 -12.09 5.52
C LEU A 176 -12.83 -13.50 6.10
N ARG A 177 -11.82 -14.21 5.57
CA ARG A 177 -11.37 -15.49 6.10
C ARG A 177 -10.23 -15.24 7.10
N GLU A 178 -10.50 -15.48 8.38
CA GLU A 178 -9.47 -15.43 9.43
C GLU A 178 -8.59 -16.68 9.41
N PHE A 179 -7.38 -16.56 9.96
CA PHE A 179 -6.41 -17.67 10.01
C PHE A 179 -7.02 -18.90 10.70
N LYS A 180 -6.86 -20.09 10.10
CA LYS A 180 -7.40 -21.40 10.55
C LYS A 180 -8.93 -21.57 10.48
N LYS A 181 -9.68 -20.65 9.85
CA LYS A 181 -11.11 -20.86 9.58
C LYS A 181 -11.34 -21.33 8.14
N ASP A 182 -12.32 -22.21 7.95
CA ASP A 182 -12.65 -22.77 6.63
C ASP A 182 -13.60 -21.90 5.81
N SER A 183 -14.42 -21.08 6.48
CA SER A 183 -15.35 -20.16 5.83
C SER A 183 -14.93 -18.70 6.00
N LYS A 184 -15.40 -17.85 5.08
CA LYS A 184 -15.41 -16.40 5.30
C LYS A 184 -16.53 -16.07 6.30
N GLU A 185 -16.26 -15.12 7.17
CA GLU A 185 -17.23 -14.64 8.15
C GLU A 185 -17.33 -13.12 8.04
N ASN A 186 -18.55 -12.61 8.24
CA ASN A 186 -18.75 -11.18 8.34
C ASN A 186 -18.22 -10.70 9.71
N ARG A 187 -17.30 -9.73 9.67
CA ARG A 187 -16.56 -9.23 10.82
C ARG A 187 -16.69 -7.72 10.94
N TYR A 188 -16.72 -7.21 12.16
CA TYR A 188 -16.90 -5.79 12.42
C TYR A 188 -15.62 -5.16 12.95
N PHE A 189 -15.16 -4.11 12.27
CA PHE A 189 -13.92 -3.40 12.59
C PHE A 189 -14.20 -1.94 12.89
N GLU A 190 -13.47 -1.41 13.87
CA GLU A 190 -13.41 0.01 14.17
C GLU A 190 -12.18 0.59 13.48
N MET A 191 -12.39 1.56 12.60
CA MET A 191 -11.35 2.19 11.78
C MET A 191 -11.31 3.68 12.06
N SER A 192 -10.14 4.17 12.47
CA SER A 192 -9.88 5.61 12.70
C SER A 192 -8.62 6.10 12.00
N ILE A 193 -7.99 5.24 11.21
CA ILE A 193 -6.86 5.63 10.38
C ILE A 193 -7.38 6.56 9.29
N THR A 194 -6.70 7.66 9.09
CA THR A 194 -7.05 8.59 8.01
C THR A 194 -6.53 8.08 6.67
N HIS A 195 -7.17 8.55 5.61
CA HIS A 195 -6.72 8.24 4.25
C HIS A 195 -5.27 8.69 4.02
N GLU A 196 -4.89 9.88 4.52
CA GLU A 196 -3.52 10.40 4.40
C GLU A 196 -2.49 9.55 5.14
N GLN A 197 -2.82 9.08 6.35
CA GLN A 197 -1.95 8.17 7.10
C GLN A 197 -1.73 6.86 6.34
N LEU A 198 -2.80 6.25 5.84
CA LEU A 198 -2.70 5.00 5.07
C LEU A 198 -1.87 5.23 3.79
N ARG A 199 -2.13 6.32 3.06
CA ARG A 199 -1.33 6.71 1.89
C ARG A 199 0.16 6.82 2.24
N GLY A 200 0.49 7.49 3.34
CA GLY A 200 1.86 7.62 3.83
C GLY A 200 2.51 6.28 4.16
N VAL A 201 1.76 5.36 4.78
CA VAL A 201 2.22 3.99 5.08
C VAL A 201 2.56 3.24 3.79
N ILE A 202 1.68 3.27 2.78
CA ILE A 202 1.92 2.60 1.49
C ILE A 202 3.20 3.12 0.83
N ILE A 203 3.41 4.44 0.84
CA ILE A 203 4.55 5.07 0.19
C ILE A 203 5.85 4.74 0.92
N ARG A 204 5.88 4.83 2.25
CA ARG A 204 7.05 4.47 3.05
C ARG A 204 7.42 2.99 2.91
N ALA A 205 6.43 2.08 2.96
CA ALA A 205 6.67 0.67 2.72
C ALA A 205 7.20 0.41 1.29
N SER A 206 6.65 1.09 0.28
CA SER A 206 7.15 0.98 -1.10
C SER A 206 8.58 1.48 -1.24
N LEU A 207 8.94 2.57 -0.55
CA LEU A 207 10.31 3.08 -0.51
C LEU A 207 11.27 2.10 0.17
N ASN A 208 10.84 1.42 1.24
CA ASN A 208 11.65 0.37 1.88
C ASN A 208 11.96 -0.78 0.91
N LEU A 209 10.97 -1.23 0.13
CA LEU A 209 11.18 -2.20 -0.95
C LEU A 209 12.20 -1.68 -1.98
N ILE A 210 12.03 -0.44 -2.46
CA ILE A 210 12.93 0.16 -3.45
C ILE A 210 14.37 0.22 -2.91
N HIS A 211 14.56 0.62 -1.66
CA HIS A 211 15.87 0.64 -1.03
C HIS A 211 16.50 -0.75 -0.93
N GLU A 212 15.73 -1.78 -0.59
CA GLU A 212 16.21 -3.16 -0.60
C GLU A 212 16.71 -3.56 -1.99
N GLN A 213 15.95 -3.25 -3.04
CA GLN A 213 16.32 -3.57 -4.43
C GLN A 213 17.58 -2.82 -4.90
N ILE A 214 17.73 -1.56 -4.49
CA ILE A 214 18.97 -0.80 -4.75
C ILE A 214 20.16 -1.51 -4.08
N ASN A 215 20.03 -1.89 -2.81
CA ASN A 215 21.13 -2.49 -2.05
C ASN A 215 21.51 -3.89 -2.58
N GLN A 216 20.53 -4.69 -3.01
CA GLN A 216 20.76 -5.99 -3.66
C GLN A 216 21.50 -5.87 -5.00
N SER A 217 21.38 -4.73 -5.68
CA SER A 217 22.03 -4.48 -6.99
C SER A 217 23.46 -3.94 -6.85
N THR A 218 23.85 -3.50 -5.65
CA THR A 218 25.17 -2.95 -5.35
C THR A 218 26.06 -3.89 -4.54
N SER A 219 25.53 -5.04 -4.13
CA SER A 219 26.24 -6.09 -3.38
C SER A 219 26.83 -7.12 -4.34
#